data_AF-A0A7S1STU2-F1
#
_entry.id   AF-A0A7S1STU2-F1
#
_cell.length_a   1.000
_cell.length_b   1.000
_cell.length_c   1.000
_cell.angle_alpha   90.00
_cell.angle_beta   90.00
_cell.angle_gamma   90.00
#
_symmetry.space_group_name_H-M   'P 1'
#
loop_
_entity.id
_entity.type
_entity.pdbx_description
1 polymer ?
#
loop_
_entity_poly.entity_id
_entity_poly.type
_entity_poly.pdbx_seq_one_letter_code
_entity_poly.pdbx_strand_id
1 'polypeptide(L)'
;DFPPECFNAMEEVIEKSSTRFYLNPRVKTMCNEDVNRFCRWSDMGSDPDSSILSCLAKKIQETQPECRRELVRVVRLQLWRYKAGMPLTSPCDGDAMRFCEIGTVAGPFLQSGYVSNCLMKNSAEVSRGCWALISLPDSEGVRAAAKLEAKYWHKEFAEEHSKEWLRTVANDVEGKLHQRLHGSLQQQVERDVERAFKKSGPAWMMPILIICGGLVALGGVAWYSYVKGHIRSGVTVVKDGRA
;
A
#
# COMPACT_ATOMS: atom_id res chain seq x y z
N ASP A 1 -46.48 31.91 17.15
CA ASP A 1 -45.82 30.72 17.73
C ASP A 1 -45.99 29.52 16.84
N PHE A 2 -44.97 28.67 16.77
CA PHE A 2 -44.99 27.45 15.95
C PHE A 2 -45.80 26.36 16.67
N PRO A 3 -46.84 25.75 16.06
CA PRO A 3 -47.72 24.80 16.76
C PRO A 3 -46.96 23.57 17.28
N PRO A 4 -47.22 23.12 18.52
CA PRO A 4 -46.49 21.98 19.11
C PRO A 4 -46.73 20.67 18.35
N GLU A 5 -47.91 20.48 17.75
CA GLU A 5 -48.22 19.30 16.95
C GLU A 5 -47.36 19.24 15.68
N CYS A 6 -47.14 20.39 15.04
CA CYS A 6 -46.29 20.50 13.86
C CYS A 6 -44.81 20.24 14.22
N PHE A 7 -44.36 20.76 15.37
CA PHE A 7 -43.02 20.50 15.90
C PHE A 7 -42.75 19.02 16.14
N ASN A 8 -43.68 18.33 16.82
CA ASN A 8 -43.54 16.90 17.09
C ASN A 8 -43.55 16.06 15.82
N ALA A 9 -44.43 16.39 14.86
CA ALA A 9 -44.47 15.71 13.56
C ALA A 9 -43.15 15.90 12.78
N MET A 10 -42.56 17.10 12.83
CA MET A 10 -41.26 17.35 12.21
C MET A 10 -40.13 16.56 12.86
N GLU A 11 -40.04 16.53 14.19
CA GLU A 11 -39.00 15.76 14.89
C GLU A 11 -39.14 14.26 14.61
N GLU A 12 -40.36 13.72 14.52
CA GLU A 12 -40.59 12.31 14.13
C GLU A 12 -40.07 12.01 12.71
N VAL A 13 -40.34 12.90 11.75
CA VAL A 13 -39.85 12.75 10.38
C VAL A 13 -38.32 12.83 10.33
N ILE A 14 -37.73 13.76 11.07
CA ILE A 14 -36.28 13.90 11.17
C ILE A 14 -35.66 12.62 11.75
N GLU A 15 -36.21 12.10 12.85
CA GLU A 15 -35.72 10.89 13.49
C GLU A 15 -35.81 9.66 12.56
N LYS A 16 -36.95 9.46 11.91
CA LYS A 16 -37.12 8.37 10.93
C LYS A 16 -36.14 8.51 9.76
N SER A 17 -35.97 9.72 9.24
CA SER A 17 -35.01 9.97 8.16
C SER A 17 -33.57 9.70 8.58
N SER A 18 -33.22 9.93 9.84
CA SER A 18 -31.86 9.76 10.35
C SER A 18 -31.46 8.29 10.61
N THR A 19 -32.45 7.40 10.70
CA THR A 19 -32.24 5.98 11.03
C THR A 19 -32.46 5.03 9.84
N ARG A 20 -33.06 5.51 8.74
CA ARG A 20 -33.44 4.68 7.60
C ARG A 20 -32.67 5.03 6.33
N PHE A 21 -32.00 4.05 5.73
CA PHE A 21 -31.26 4.20 4.48
C PHE A 21 -32.16 4.72 3.34
N TYR A 22 -33.33 4.13 3.14
CA TYR A 22 -34.22 4.47 2.02
C TYR A 22 -34.85 5.87 2.14
N LEU A 23 -34.85 6.47 3.34
CA LEU A 23 -35.32 7.83 3.57
C LEU A 23 -34.23 8.91 3.35
N ASN A 24 -33.02 8.51 2.94
CA ASN A 24 -31.94 9.41 2.58
C ASN A 24 -31.65 9.33 1.07
N PRO A 25 -32.35 10.08 0.21
CA PRO A 25 -32.25 9.91 -1.25
C PRO A 25 -30.83 10.13 -1.77
N ARG A 26 -30.09 11.11 -1.25
CA ARG A 26 -28.69 11.34 -1.65
C ARG A 26 -27.76 10.19 -1.24
N VAL A 27 -27.87 9.73 0.00
CA VAL A 27 -27.08 8.59 0.51
C VAL A 27 -27.43 7.33 -0.29
N LYS A 28 -28.71 7.05 -0.50
CA LYS A 28 -29.17 5.92 -1.29
C LYS A 28 -28.58 5.91 -2.69
N THR A 29 -28.66 7.03 -3.41
CA THR A 29 -28.17 7.11 -4.79
C THR A 29 -26.65 6.94 -4.85
N MET A 30 -25.89 7.56 -3.94
CA MET A 30 -24.43 7.52 -3.98
C MET A 30 -23.82 6.25 -3.38
N CYS A 31 -24.51 5.57 -2.47
CA CYS A 31 -23.97 4.42 -1.73
C CYS A 31 -24.49 3.06 -2.22
N ASN A 32 -25.33 2.99 -3.25
CA ASN A 32 -25.95 1.73 -3.67
C ASN A 32 -24.93 0.64 -4.03
N GLU A 33 -23.84 1.02 -4.71
CA GLU A 33 -22.76 0.09 -5.04
C GLU A 33 -22.00 -0.40 -3.80
N ASP A 34 -21.70 0.50 -2.87
CA ASP A 34 -21.04 0.17 -1.61
C ASP A 34 -21.91 -0.72 -0.72
N VAL A 35 -23.23 -0.54 -0.72
CA VAL A 35 -24.17 -1.44 -0.03
C VAL A 35 -24.06 -2.85 -0.59
N ASN A 36 -24.11 -3.01 -1.92
CA ASN A 36 -23.99 -4.31 -2.56
C ASN A 36 -22.61 -4.96 -2.32
N ARG A 37 -21.56 -4.15 -2.15
CA ARG A 37 -20.19 -4.61 -1.93
C ARG A 37 -19.92 -5.03 -0.49
N PHE A 38 -20.39 -4.26 0.49
CA PHE A 38 -20.01 -4.41 1.89
C PHE A 38 -21.11 -5.02 2.76
N CYS A 39 -22.37 -4.77 2.46
CA CYS A 39 -23.48 -5.03 3.37
C CYS A 39 -24.31 -6.22 2.89
N ARG A 40 -24.15 -7.35 3.56
CA ARG A 40 -24.89 -8.57 3.23
C ARG A 40 -26.26 -8.57 3.91
N TRP A 41 -27.29 -8.93 3.15
CA TRP A 41 -28.64 -9.04 3.67
C TRP A 41 -28.78 -10.07 4.82
N SER A 42 -27.94 -11.12 4.82
CA SER A 42 -27.90 -12.13 5.90
C SER A 42 -27.61 -11.53 7.27
N ASP A 43 -26.90 -10.40 7.32
CA ASP A 43 -26.39 -9.80 8.55
C ASP A 43 -27.36 -8.73 9.10
N MET A 44 -28.49 -8.51 8.42
CA MET A 44 -29.37 -7.35 8.61
C MET A 44 -30.60 -7.57 9.51
N GLY A 45 -30.70 -8.73 10.17
CA GLY A 45 -31.72 -9.00 11.19
C GLY A 45 -33.16 -8.66 10.73
N SER A 46 -33.96 -8.09 11.64
CA SER A 46 -35.37 -7.75 11.40
C SER A 46 -35.61 -6.34 10.85
N ASP A 47 -34.61 -5.46 10.86
CA ASP A 47 -34.70 -4.09 10.31
C ASP A 47 -33.55 -3.82 9.33
N PRO A 48 -33.72 -4.20 8.06
CA PRO A 48 -32.65 -4.08 7.08
C PRO A 48 -32.28 -2.64 6.76
N ASP A 49 -33.25 -1.74 6.84
CA ASP A 49 -33.09 -0.34 6.43
C ASP A 49 -32.14 0.43 7.36
N SER A 50 -32.24 0.21 8.68
CA SER A 50 -31.31 0.78 9.67
C SER A 50 -29.98 0.03 9.73
N SER A 51 -30.00 -1.27 9.46
CA SER A 51 -28.80 -2.13 9.41
C SER A 51 -27.84 -1.73 8.28
N ILE A 52 -28.36 -1.28 7.13
CA ILE A 52 -27.53 -0.78 6.01
C ILE A 52 -26.66 0.40 6.46
N LEU A 53 -27.25 1.41 7.11
CA LEU A 53 -26.49 2.57 7.58
C LEU A 53 -25.43 2.18 8.61
N SER A 54 -25.76 1.28 9.54
CA SER A 54 -24.83 0.77 10.55
C SER A 54 -23.66 0.01 9.92
N CYS A 55 -23.92 -0.77 8.87
CA CYS A 55 -22.89 -1.46 8.09
C CYS A 55 -21.95 -0.46 7.39
N LEU A 56 -22.52 0.52 6.68
CA LEU A 56 -21.75 1.54 5.97
C LEU A 56 -20.88 2.37 6.92
N ALA A 57 -21.37 2.67 8.13
CA ALA A 57 -20.61 3.39 9.15
C ALA A 57 -19.28 2.70 9.51
N LYS A 58 -19.31 1.37 9.66
CA LYS A 58 -18.11 0.55 9.96
C LYS A 58 -17.13 0.50 8.79
N LYS A 59 -17.59 0.78 7.57
CA LYS A 59 -16.83 0.68 6.32
C LYS A 59 -16.60 2.01 5.62
N ILE A 60 -16.87 3.13 6.29
CA ILE A 60 -16.87 4.48 5.71
C ILE A 60 -15.53 4.88 5.06
N GLN A 61 -14.40 4.35 5.54
CA GLN A 61 -13.08 4.59 4.94
C GLN A 61 -12.82 3.76 3.67
N GLU A 62 -13.58 2.67 3.47
CA GLU A 62 -13.49 1.76 2.34
C GLU A 62 -14.52 2.07 1.24
N THR A 63 -15.54 2.89 1.54
CA THR A 63 -16.59 3.30 0.57
C THR A 63 -16.04 4.19 -0.53
N GLN A 64 -16.74 4.21 -1.67
CA GLN A 64 -16.42 5.13 -2.77
C GLN A 64 -16.46 6.60 -2.32
N PRO A 65 -15.67 7.49 -2.95
CA PRO A 65 -15.62 8.91 -2.57
C PRO A 65 -16.99 9.59 -2.55
N GLU A 66 -17.85 9.29 -3.51
CA GLU A 66 -19.21 9.83 -3.65
C GLU A 66 -20.08 9.43 -2.46
N CYS A 67 -20.14 8.15 -2.15
CA CYS A 67 -20.85 7.63 -0.98
C CYS A 67 -20.28 8.21 0.32
N ARG A 68 -18.95 8.21 0.46
CA ARG A 68 -18.26 8.71 1.64
C ARG A 68 -18.62 10.16 1.93
N ARG A 69 -18.63 11.03 0.91
CA ARG A 69 -19.02 12.44 1.07
C ARG A 69 -20.43 12.60 1.64
N GLU A 70 -21.40 11.84 1.15
CA GLU A 70 -22.78 11.91 1.64
C GLU A 70 -22.93 11.31 3.05
N LEU A 71 -22.25 10.19 3.34
CA LEU A 71 -22.23 9.62 4.69
C LEU A 71 -21.62 10.60 5.70
N VAL A 72 -20.49 11.22 5.37
CA VAL A 72 -19.82 12.22 6.21
C VAL A 72 -20.74 13.39 6.52
N ARG A 73 -21.50 13.89 5.53
CA ARG A 73 -22.46 14.97 5.72
C ARG A 73 -23.50 14.61 6.79
N VAL A 74 -24.04 13.38 6.76
CA VAL A 74 -25.04 12.93 7.74
C VAL A 74 -24.40 12.64 9.09
N VAL A 75 -23.24 11.98 9.13
CA VAL A 75 -22.48 11.69 10.35
C VAL A 75 -22.18 12.98 11.12
N ARG A 76 -21.77 14.06 10.45
CA ARG A 76 -21.54 15.35 11.11
C ARG A 76 -22.79 15.90 11.80
N LEU A 77 -23.92 15.86 11.10
CA LEU A 77 -25.19 16.33 11.66
C LEU A 77 -25.60 15.49 12.87
N GLN A 78 -25.40 14.18 12.80
CA GLN A 78 -25.70 13.27 13.91
C GLN A 78 -24.72 13.44 15.08
N LEU A 79 -23.43 13.63 14.85
CA LEU A 79 -22.48 13.93 15.94
C LEU A 79 -22.73 15.31 16.56
N TRP A 80 -23.22 16.27 15.78
CA TRP A 80 -23.62 17.60 16.27
C TRP A 80 -24.87 17.51 17.15
N ARG A 81 -25.90 16.76 16.74
CA ARG A 81 -27.10 16.45 17.54
C ARG A 81 -27.07 15.00 18.00
N TYR A 82 -26.06 14.66 18.80
CA TYR A 82 -25.77 13.28 19.17
C TYR A 82 -26.90 12.62 19.96
N LYS A 83 -27.25 11.40 19.52
CA LYS A 83 -28.17 10.48 20.20
C LYS A 83 -27.58 9.08 20.12
N ALA A 84 -27.54 8.37 21.24
CA ALA A 84 -27.07 6.99 21.28
C ALA A 84 -28.01 6.07 20.47
N GLY A 85 -27.46 5.02 19.87
CA GLY A 85 -28.21 4.04 19.07
C GLY A 85 -28.48 4.48 17.62
N MET A 86 -27.96 5.63 17.21
CA MET A 86 -28.10 6.11 15.84
C MET A 86 -27.20 5.32 14.89
N PRO A 87 -27.71 4.78 13.76
CA PRO A 87 -26.97 3.84 12.91
C PRO A 87 -25.57 4.32 12.49
N LEU A 88 -25.46 5.57 12.02
CA LEU A 88 -24.21 6.10 11.48
C LEU A 88 -23.21 6.54 12.54
N THR A 89 -23.65 6.82 13.78
CA THR A 89 -22.77 7.20 14.89
C THR A 89 -22.62 6.11 15.95
N SER A 90 -23.28 4.96 15.77
CA SER A 90 -23.24 3.82 16.68
C SER A 90 -21.81 3.36 17.05
N PRO A 91 -20.79 3.44 16.17
CA PRO A 91 -19.41 3.12 16.57
C PRO A 91 -18.87 4.02 17.69
N CYS A 92 -19.45 5.21 17.91
CA CYS A 92 -19.08 6.14 18.98
C CYS A 92 -19.85 5.96 20.28
N ASP A 93 -20.86 5.07 20.35
CA ASP A 93 -21.74 5.01 21.52
C ASP A 93 -21.01 4.62 22.80
N GLY A 94 -20.13 3.61 22.73
CA GLY A 94 -19.31 3.21 23.88
C GLY A 94 -18.33 4.31 24.32
N ASP A 95 -17.72 5.02 23.36
CA ASP A 95 -16.78 6.11 23.64
C ASP A 95 -17.51 7.32 24.25
N ALA A 96 -18.68 7.66 23.73
CA ALA A 96 -19.48 8.76 24.24
C ALA A 96 -19.99 8.46 25.65
N MET A 97 -20.42 7.23 25.95
CA MET A 97 -20.78 6.79 27.30
C MET A 97 -19.59 6.88 28.26
N ARG A 98 -18.40 6.47 27.81
CA ARG A 98 -17.19 6.44 28.63
C ARG A 98 -16.63 7.83 28.92
N PHE A 99 -16.55 8.70 27.91
CA PHE A 99 -15.81 9.97 27.99
C PHE A 99 -16.71 11.20 28.17
N CYS A 100 -17.97 11.14 27.74
CA CYS A 100 -18.82 12.32 27.59
C CYS A 100 -20.04 12.33 28.52
N GLU A 101 -20.11 11.42 29.50
CA GLU A 101 -21.14 11.40 30.54
C GLU A 101 -22.58 11.34 30.00
N ILE A 102 -22.78 10.85 28.77
CA ILE A 102 -24.12 10.79 28.16
C ILE A 102 -25.07 9.78 28.84
N GLY A 103 -24.53 8.88 29.65
CA GLY A 103 -25.32 7.92 30.44
C GLY A 103 -25.89 8.51 31.73
N THR A 104 -25.34 9.65 32.18
CA THR A 104 -25.73 10.32 33.44
C THR A 104 -26.42 11.65 33.18
N VAL A 105 -26.12 12.33 32.06
CA VAL A 105 -26.75 13.59 31.65
C VAL A 105 -27.96 13.28 30.76
N ALA A 106 -29.13 13.84 31.10
CA ALA A 106 -30.30 13.68 30.25
C ALA A 106 -30.09 14.38 28.90
N GLY A 107 -30.26 13.62 27.81
CA GLY A 107 -30.19 14.05 26.41
C GLY A 107 -30.69 15.46 26.07
N PRO A 108 -31.83 15.92 26.63
CA PRO A 108 -32.39 17.25 26.32
C PRO A 108 -31.54 18.45 26.76
N PHE A 109 -30.60 18.28 27.70
CA PHE A 109 -29.78 19.39 28.22
C PHE A 109 -28.40 19.50 27.54
N LEU A 110 -28.07 18.55 26.67
CA LEU A 110 -26.80 18.55 25.95
C LEU A 110 -26.87 19.59 24.82
N GLN A 111 -26.02 20.61 24.95
CA GLN A 111 -25.83 21.59 23.88
C GLN A 111 -25.37 20.89 22.61
N SER A 112 -25.87 21.34 21.45
CA SER A 112 -25.42 20.84 20.16
C SER A 112 -23.90 20.95 20.03
N GLY A 113 -23.26 19.89 19.57
CA GLY A 113 -21.81 19.79 19.44
C GLY A 113 -21.06 19.38 20.70
N TYR A 114 -21.71 19.29 21.87
CA TYR A 114 -21.05 18.86 23.11
C TYR A 114 -20.33 17.50 22.95
N VAL A 115 -21.06 16.49 22.46
CA VAL A 115 -20.51 15.12 22.33
C VAL A 115 -19.43 15.08 21.27
N SER A 116 -19.65 15.70 20.11
CA SER A 116 -18.62 15.82 19.07
C SER A 116 -17.33 16.43 19.61
N ASN A 117 -17.41 17.55 20.33
CA ASN A 117 -16.25 18.22 20.92
C ASN A 117 -15.56 17.37 21.99
N CYS A 118 -16.34 16.69 22.83
CA CYS A 118 -15.82 15.78 23.86
C CYS A 118 -15.06 14.60 23.24
N LEU A 119 -15.64 13.93 22.24
CA LEU A 119 -15.00 12.82 21.52
C LEU A 119 -13.69 13.28 20.85
N MET A 120 -13.68 14.49 20.27
CA MET A 120 -12.47 15.07 19.67
C MET A 120 -11.34 15.30 20.68
N LYS A 121 -11.67 15.80 21.87
CA LYS A 121 -10.70 15.99 22.97
C LYS A 121 -10.08 14.68 23.45
N ASN A 122 -10.83 13.58 23.36
CA ASN A 122 -10.40 12.24 23.77
C ASN A 122 -9.95 11.38 22.58
N SER A 123 -9.72 11.96 21.40
CA SER A 123 -9.47 11.24 20.14
C SER A 123 -8.28 10.27 20.14
N ALA A 124 -7.37 10.37 21.12
CA ALA A 124 -6.27 9.42 21.30
C ALA A 124 -6.70 8.09 21.96
N GLU A 125 -7.83 8.09 22.70
CA GLU A 125 -8.30 6.94 23.48
C GLU A 125 -9.64 6.39 23.01
N VAL A 126 -10.33 7.07 22.08
CA VAL A 126 -11.56 6.56 21.47
C VAL A 126 -11.30 5.33 20.59
N SER A 127 -12.32 4.49 20.42
CA SER A 127 -12.25 3.33 19.55
C SER A 127 -11.89 3.71 18.10
N ARG A 128 -11.23 2.80 17.38
CA ARG A 128 -10.87 3.01 15.96
C ARG A 128 -12.10 3.33 15.09
N GLY A 129 -13.24 2.70 15.36
CA GLY A 129 -14.48 2.93 14.63
C GLY A 129 -15.03 4.33 14.86
N CYS A 130 -15.07 4.79 16.11
CA CYS A 130 -15.47 6.16 16.41
C CYS A 130 -14.48 7.18 15.87
N TRP A 131 -13.18 6.92 16.06
CA TRP A 131 -12.11 7.75 15.53
C TRP A 131 -12.29 7.97 14.03
N ALA A 132 -12.53 6.89 13.28
CA ALA A 132 -12.74 6.93 11.83
C ALA A 132 -13.99 7.71 11.39
N LEU A 133 -14.91 8.07 12.29
CA LEU A 133 -16.07 8.93 12.03
C LEU A 133 -15.82 10.37 12.41
N ILE A 134 -15.22 10.59 13.59
CA ILE A 134 -14.96 11.93 14.11
C ILE A 134 -13.76 12.61 13.43
N SER A 135 -12.81 11.83 12.92
CA SER A 135 -11.68 12.32 12.12
C SER A 135 -12.08 12.61 10.67
N LEU A 136 -13.32 12.31 10.26
CA LEU A 136 -13.70 12.43 8.87
C LEU A 136 -13.64 13.88 8.38
N PRO A 137 -12.80 14.14 7.37
CA PRO A 137 -12.63 15.39 6.65
C PRO A 137 -13.78 16.40 6.58
N ASP A 138 -13.89 17.37 7.49
CA ASP A 138 -14.26 18.71 6.97
C ASP A 138 -13.04 19.19 6.14
N SER A 139 -13.21 19.98 5.08
CA SER A 139 -12.08 20.35 4.21
C SER A 139 -10.91 21.05 4.95
N GLU A 140 -11.15 21.52 6.16
CA GLU A 140 -10.21 22.05 7.16
C GLU A 140 -9.77 20.97 8.17
N GLY A 141 -10.71 20.15 8.62
CA GLY A 141 -10.56 18.97 9.48
C GLY A 141 -9.71 17.85 8.89
N VAL A 142 -9.68 17.63 7.56
CA VAL A 142 -8.73 16.66 6.94
C VAL A 142 -7.30 17.08 7.24
N ARG A 143 -7.02 18.37 7.08
CA ARG A 143 -5.68 18.93 7.22
C ARG A 143 -5.26 18.93 8.68
N ALA A 144 -6.20 19.20 9.59
CA ALA A 144 -5.98 19.09 11.02
C ALA A 144 -5.83 17.62 11.47
N ALA A 145 -6.74 16.73 11.08
CA ALA A 145 -6.71 15.30 11.40
C ALA A 145 -5.47 14.62 10.81
N ALA A 146 -5.11 14.85 9.56
CA ALA A 146 -3.86 14.34 8.98
C ALA A 146 -2.61 14.86 9.73
N LYS A 147 -2.66 16.11 10.23
CA LYS A 147 -1.57 16.69 11.05
C LYS A 147 -1.54 16.09 12.46
N LEU A 148 -2.69 15.72 13.03
CA LEU A 148 -2.81 15.08 14.34
C LEU A 148 -2.51 13.57 14.26
N GLU A 149 -2.90 12.89 13.19
CA GLU A 149 -2.51 11.52 12.82
C GLU A 149 -1.00 11.41 12.71
N ALA A 150 -0.40 12.33 11.95
CA ALA A 150 1.05 12.49 11.86
C ALA A 150 1.71 13.05 13.14
N LYS A 151 0.97 13.21 14.24
CA LYS A 151 1.51 13.64 15.54
C LYS A 151 1.32 12.59 16.63
N TYR A 152 0.20 11.87 16.61
CA TYR A 152 -0.24 10.99 17.70
C TYR A 152 -0.30 9.51 17.33
N TRP A 153 -0.41 9.13 16.05
CA TRP A 153 -0.57 7.73 15.61
C TRP A 153 0.69 7.11 15.00
N HIS A 154 1.86 7.42 15.57
CA HIS A 154 3.14 6.91 15.09
C HIS A 154 3.69 5.70 15.84
N LYS A 155 3.04 5.18 16.89
CA LYS A 155 3.60 4.05 17.63
C LYS A 155 3.18 2.68 17.08
N GLU A 156 1.91 2.47 16.78
CA GLU A 156 1.43 1.16 16.32
C GLU A 156 1.72 0.89 14.84
N PHE A 157 1.70 1.92 13.97
CA PHE A 157 1.90 1.74 12.53
C PHE A 157 3.39 1.82 12.11
N ALA A 158 4.24 2.50 12.89
CA ALA A 158 5.64 2.68 12.53
C ALA A 158 6.45 1.38 12.66
N GLU A 159 6.15 0.50 13.62
CA GLU A 159 6.92 -0.74 13.77
C GLU A 159 6.66 -1.76 12.66
N GLU A 160 5.45 -1.78 12.09
CA GLU A 160 5.06 -2.74 11.05
C GLU A 160 5.59 -2.32 9.67
N HIS A 161 5.49 -1.02 9.31
CA HIS A 161 6.04 -0.49 8.06
C HIS A 161 7.53 -0.16 8.11
N SER A 162 8.11 0.15 9.28
CA SER A 162 9.56 0.41 9.41
C SER A 162 10.36 -0.84 9.08
N LYS A 163 9.94 -2.03 9.53
CA LYS A 163 10.67 -3.27 9.23
C LYS A 163 10.66 -3.59 7.74
N GLU A 164 9.56 -3.34 7.06
CA GLU A 164 9.43 -3.60 5.62
C GLU A 164 10.19 -2.56 4.77
N TRP A 165 10.11 -1.28 5.15
CA TRP A 165 10.86 -0.22 4.50
C TRP A 165 12.37 -0.33 4.76
N LEU A 166 12.79 -0.66 5.99
CA LEU A 166 14.19 -0.88 6.34
C LEU A 166 14.78 -2.07 5.57
N ARG A 167 14.02 -3.16 5.37
CA ARG A 167 14.44 -4.26 4.48
C ARG A 167 14.62 -3.78 3.05
N THR A 168 13.68 -3.00 2.53
CA THR A 168 13.75 -2.45 1.17
C THR A 168 14.97 -1.54 0.98
N VAL A 169 15.22 -0.65 1.93
CA VAL A 169 16.37 0.26 1.90
C VAL A 169 17.69 -0.48 2.12
N ALA A 170 17.73 -1.48 3.01
CA ALA A 170 18.92 -2.32 3.20
C ALA A 170 19.30 -3.05 1.91
N ASN A 171 18.32 -3.66 1.22
CA ASN A 171 18.53 -4.34 -0.06
C ASN A 171 18.99 -3.37 -1.16
N ASP A 172 18.44 -2.15 -1.23
CA ASP A 172 18.82 -1.13 -2.22
C ASP A 172 20.23 -0.56 -1.95
N VAL A 173 20.58 -0.34 -0.68
CA VAL A 173 21.94 0.08 -0.27
C VAL A 173 22.95 -1.02 -0.57
N GLU A 174 22.64 -2.27 -0.25
CA GLU A 174 23.51 -3.42 -0.54
C GLU A 174 23.72 -3.59 -2.05
N GLY A 175 22.66 -3.50 -2.85
CA GLY A 175 22.76 -3.55 -4.32
C GLY A 175 23.59 -2.41 -4.91
N LYS A 176 23.37 -1.16 -4.46
CA LYS A 176 24.14 0.01 -4.91
C LYS A 176 25.59 -0.04 -4.45
N LEU A 177 25.86 -0.53 -3.24
CA LEU A 177 27.21 -0.71 -2.72
C LEU A 177 27.94 -1.81 -3.49
N HIS A 178 27.28 -2.92 -3.78
CA HIS A 178 27.84 -4.02 -4.57
C HIS A 178 28.17 -3.57 -6.00
N GLN A 179 27.28 -2.81 -6.67
CA GLN A 179 27.56 -2.22 -7.98
C GLN A 179 28.73 -1.24 -7.97
N ARG A 180 28.79 -0.35 -6.96
CA ARG A 180 29.89 0.63 -6.85
C ARG A 180 31.22 -0.04 -6.51
N LEU A 181 31.22 -1.04 -5.63
CA LEU A 181 32.42 -1.82 -5.32
C LEU A 181 32.88 -2.58 -6.57
N HIS A 182 32.01 -3.34 -7.24
CA HIS A 182 32.39 -4.05 -8.47
C HIS A 182 32.95 -3.10 -9.53
N GLY A 183 32.30 -1.96 -9.78
CA GLY A 183 32.78 -0.97 -10.73
C GLY A 183 34.15 -0.40 -10.35
N SER A 184 34.34 -0.01 -9.08
CA SER A 184 35.60 0.54 -8.60
C SER A 184 36.74 -0.47 -8.55
N LEU A 185 36.44 -1.72 -8.14
CA LEU A 185 37.42 -2.78 -7.99
C LEU A 185 37.87 -3.24 -9.38
N GLN A 186 36.95 -3.37 -10.34
CA GLN A 186 37.26 -3.75 -11.71
C GLN A 186 38.13 -2.68 -12.40
N GLN A 187 37.81 -1.39 -12.24
CA GLN A 187 38.66 -0.30 -12.74
C GLN A 187 40.02 -0.22 -12.04
N GLN A 188 40.11 -0.57 -10.76
CA GLN A 188 41.39 -0.56 -10.05
C GLN A 188 42.27 -1.73 -10.46
N VAL A 189 41.68 -2.93 -10.58
CA VAL A 189 42.35 -4.14 -11.07
C VAL A 189 42.85 -3.93 -12.50
N GLU A 190 42.04 -3.39 -13.42
CA GLU A 190 42.50 -3.09 -14.79
C GLU A 190 43.68 -2.11 -14.81
N ARG A 191 43.61 -1.03 -14.01
CA ARG A 191 44.71 -0.05 -13.92
C ARG A 191 45.97 -0.61 -13.26
N ASP A 192 45.84 -1.53 -12.31
CA ASP A 192 46.96 -2.20 -11.64
C ASP A 192 47.57 -3.27 -12.55
N VAL A 193 46.75 -4.01 -13.30
CA VAL A 193 47.19 -4.96 -14.33
C VAL A 193 47.94 -4.23 -15.44
N GLU A 194 47.40 -3.13 -15.98
CA GLU A 194 48.11 -2.33 -17.00
C GLU A 194 49.44 -1.75 -16.49
N ARG A 195 49.48 -1.27 -15.24
CA ARG A 195 50.73 -0.78 -14.63
C ARG A 195 51.73 -1.90 -14.43
N ALA A 196 51.29 -3.08 -14.00
CA ALA A 196 52.13 -4.27 -13.89
C ALA A 196 52.68 -4.69 -15.26
N PHE A 197 51.84 -4.65 -16.30
CA PHE A 197 52.21 -4.95 -17.69
C PHE A 197 53.23 -3.97 -18.28
N LYS A 198 53.07 -2.67 -18.00
CA LYS A 198 54.03 -1.63 -18.44
C LYS A 198 55.35 -1.73 -17.69
N LYS A 199 55.32 -2.13 -16.41
CA LYS A 199 56.52 -2.26 -15.56
C LYS A 199 57.32 -3.54 -15.85
N SER A 200 56.68 -4.61 -16.32
CA SER A 200 57.36 -5.87 -16.68
C SER A 200 58.14 -5.80 -18.00
N GLY A 201 58.01 -4.70 -18.77
CA GLY A 201 58.73 -4.49 -20.03
C GLY A 201 58.44 -5.54 -21.11
N PRO A 202 59.00 -5.45 -22.34
CA PRO A 202 58.72 -6.42 -23.41
C PRO A 202 59.26 -7.84 -23.17
N ALA A 203 59.92 -8.09 -22.03
CA ALA A 203 60.59 -9.35 -21.72
C ALA A 203 59.62 -10.55 -21.58
N TRP A 204 58.38 -10.33 -21.14
CA TRP A 204 57.37 -11.39 -20.99
C TRP A 204 56.62 -11.70 -22.31
N MET A 205 56.63 -10.79 -23.29
CA MET A 205 56.04 -11.03 -24.62
C MET A 205 56.93 -11.92 -25.50
N MET A 206 58.24 -11.93 -25.29
CA MET A 206 59.18 -12.74 -26.06
C MET A 206 58.93 -14.25 -25.94
N PRO A 207 58.75 -14.85 -24.74
CA PRO A 207 58.43 -16.27 -24.66
C PRO A 207 57.07 -16.60 -25.27
N ILE A 208 56.07 -15.72 -25.18
CA ILE A 208 54.75 -15.94 -25.81
C ILE A 208 54.87 -15.88 -27.34
N LEU A 209 55.60 -14.92 -27.90
CA LEU A 209 55.86 -14.86 -29.34
C LEU A 209 56.70 -16.05 -29.83
N ILE A 210 57.64 -16.55 -29.03
CA ILE A 210 58.43 -17.76 -29.33
C ILE A 210 57.55 -19.02 -29.26
N ILE A 211 56.65 -19.12 -28.28
CA ILE A 211 55.72 -20.26 -28.15
C ILE A 211 54.66 -20.22 -29.26
N CYS A 212 54.07 -19.07 -29.55
CA CYS A 212 53.12 -18.90 -30.66
C CYS A 212 53.79 -19.11 -32.01
N GLY A 213 55.01 -18.58 -32.21
CA GLY A 213 55.81 -18.85 -33.40
C GLY A 213 56.19 -20.33 -33.53
N GLY A 214 56.50 -21.00 -32.41
CA GLY A 214 56.76 -22.43 -32.33
C GLY A 214 55.52 -23.28 -32.63
N LEU A 215 54.34 -22.91 -32.12
CA LEU A 215 53.07 -23.58 -32.42
C LEU A 215 52.63 -23.40 -33.87
N VAL A 216 52.85 -22.22 -34.46
CA VAL A 216 52.60 -21.98 -35.89
C VAL A 216 53.61 -22.76 -36.75
N ALA A 217 54.87 -22.84 -36.35
CA ALA A 217 55.88 -23.64 -37.05
C ALA A 217 55.60 -25.15 -36.94
N LEU A 218 55.25 -25.66 -35.77
CA LEU A 218 54.87 -27.06 -35.56
C LEU A 218 53.56 -27.41 -36.29
N GLY A 219 52.57 -26.52 -36.27
CA GLY A 219 51.36 -26.64 -37.06
C GLY A 219 51.63 -26.65 -38.56
N GLY A 220 52.56 -25.80 -39.03
CA GLY A 220 53.03 -25.77 -40.42
C GLY A 220 53.80 -27.03 -40.83
N VAL A 221 54.65 -27.58 -39.96
CA VAL A 221 55.39 -28.83 -40.21
C VAL A 221 54.46 -30.03 -40.16
N ALA A 222 53.49 -30.06 -39.26
CA ALA A 222 52.44 -31.08 -39.20
C ALA A 222 51.54 -31.04 -40.45
N TRP A 223 51.12 -29.84 -40.89
CA TRP A 223 50.38 -29.64 -42.13
C TRP A 223 51.19 -30.06 -43.37
N TYR A 224 52.46 -29.66 -43.46
CA TYR A 224 53.35 -30.05 -44.56
C TYR A 224 53.60 -31.56 -44.59
N SER A 225 53.75 -32.22 -43.44
CA SER A 225 53.92 -33.67 -43.32
C SER A 225 52.64 -34.43 -43.64
N TYR A 226 51.48 -33.90 -43.25
CA TYR A 226 50.15 -34.42 -43.60
C TYR A 226 49.92 -34.34 -45.12
N VAL A 227 50.22 -33.20 -45.75
CA VAL A 227 50.10 -33.01 -47.20
C VAL A 227 51.09 -33.90 -47.97
N LYS A 228 52.35 -34.01 -47.52
CA LYS A 228 53.37 -34.86 -48.18
C LYS A 228 53.12 -36.35 -47.98
N GLY A 229 52.52 -36.76 -46.86
CA GLY A 229 52.03 -38.11 -46.61
C GLY A 229 50.86 -38.48 -47.53
N HIS A 230 49.89 -37.58 -47.67
CA HIS A 230 48.74 -37.79 -48.55
C HIS A 230 49.08 -37.78 -50.05
N ILE A 231 50.13 -37.06 -50.46
CA ILE A 231 50.63 -37.09 -51.86
C ILE A 231 51.37 -38.41 -52.16
N ARG A 232 51.95 -39.08 -51.17
CA ARG A 232 52.65 -40.36 -51.35
C ARG A 232 51.74 -41.59 -51.35
N SER A 233 50.55 -41.49 -50.76
CA SER A 233 49.53 -42.56 -50.73
C SER A 233 48.49 -42.47 -51.86
N GLY A 234 48.64 -41.52 -52.79
CA GLY A 234 47.72 -41.28 -53.90
C GLY A 234 48.14 -41.83 -55.27
N VAL A 235 49.11 -42.76 -55.33
CA VAL A 235 49.57 -43.37 -56.58
C VAL A 235 49.60 -44.90 -56.44
N THR A 236 48.70 -45.54 -57.20
CA THR A 236 48.59 -46.97 -57.60
C THR A 236 48.32 -47.99 -56.47
N VAL A 237 47.35 -48.91 -56.54
CA VAL A 237 46.92 -49.79 -57.64
C VAL A 237 45.44 -50.20 -57.47
N VAL A 238 44.66 -50.06 -58.54
CA VAL A 238 43.43 -50.81 -58.82
C VAL A 238 43.81 -52.25 -59.16
N LYS A 239 43.14 -53.26 -58.57
CA LYS A 239 42.71 -54.49 -59.29
C LYS A 239 41.79 -55.42 -58.45
N ASP A 240 40.60 -55.61 -59.02
CA ASP A 240 39.74 -56.81 -59.10
C ASP A 240 39.23 -57.56 -57.85
N GLY A 241 37.90 -57.54 -57.67
CA GLY A 241 37.07 -58.61 -58.25
C GLY A 241 36.18 -59.46 -57.33
N ARG A 242 34.85 -59.38 -57.60
CA ARG A 242 33.72 -60.29 -57.26
C ARG A 242 32.98 -59.95 -55.94
N ALA A 243 31.66 -59.75 -55.92
CA ALA A 243 30.58 -60.15 -56.84
C ALA A 243 30.05 -59.05 -57.77
#